data_AF-A0A1H0RMW1-F1
#
_entry.id   AF-A0A1H0RMW1-F1
#
_cell.length_a   1.000
_cell.length_b   1.000
_cell.length_c   1.000
_cell.angle_alpha   90.00
_cell.angle_beta   90.00
_cell.angle_gamma   90.00
#
_symmetry.space_group_name_H-M   'P 1'
#
loop_
_entity.id
_entity.type
_entity.pdbx_description
1 polymer ?
#
loop_
_entity_poly.entity_id
_entity_poly.type
_entity_poly.pdbx_seq_one_letter_code
_entity_poly.pdbx_strand_id
1 'polypeptide(L)'
;MRTTMRTSTKILAMAMIAGLSLTACGSADPTPSPAPVAADGEFTDADFEIDPAIKPKGFPAKVDINGRKKKGQDANAPGHKYNAYKAGQTVPVKCQSSASGEIWDYTSDGWWVPDKYVKTGTDGWAPGVPRCGDESSDGGGKKVHGRNNGPAGPTTGTRAEKIKRVLDAAKSQTGKGYLYSWGAGGKGGPSYGVEHRQREGGDDYYRYGYDCSGFTLYAFWKGAGIDIGPATTQQYTSGKKVPLNQLEPGDLIFWGDGDKPSTTTHVAIYVGGGKLIEASWPRNGNSVRIKELYGQSSWTAHAIRVI
;
A
#
# COMPACT_ATOMS: atom_id res chain seq x y z
N MET A 1 -26.19 30.68 82.18
CA MET A 1 -26.04 30.77 80.72
C MET A 1 -25.07 29.69 80.25
N ARG A 2 -25.59 28.77 79.43
CA ARG A 2 -24.92 27.77 78.56
C ARG A 2 -23.77 26.91 79.12
N THR A 3 -24.16 25.68 79.47
CA THR A 3 -23.35 24.48 79.72
C THR A 3 -23.32 23.61 78.46
N THR A 4 -22.16 23.04 78.08
CA THR A 4 -21.96 21.64 77.59
C THR A 4 -20.47 21.47 77.19
N MET A 5 -19.65 20.71 77.93
CA MET A 5 -19.43 19.24 77.99
C MET A 5 -18.48 18.72 76.89
N ARG A 6 -17.25 18.27 77.25
CA ARG A 6 -16.79 16.90 77.63
C ARG A 6 -16.54 16.00 76.40
N THR A 7 -15.30 15.74 75.98
CA THR A 7 -14.26 14.78 76.44
C THR A 7 -14.49 13.29 76.13
N SER A 8 -13.49 12.70 75.45
CA SER A 8 -12.83 11.39 75.67
C SER A 8 -13.36 10.08 75.02
N THR A 9 -12.58 9.60 74.04
CA THR A 9 -11.83 8.31 74.01
C THR A 9 -12.52 6.92 73.86
N LYS A 10 -12.15 6.24 72.74
CA LYS A 10 -11.89 4.78 72.45
C LYS A 10 -13.00 3.78 72.03
N ILE A 11 -12.80 3.25 70.80
CA ILE A 11 -12.72 1.84 70.30
C ILE A 11 -13.95 0.89 70.37
N LEU A 12 -14.55 0.51 69.22
CA LEU A 12 -14.44 -0.80 68.48
C LEU A 12 -15.68 -1.09 67.60
N ALA A 13 -15.45 -1.61 66.36
CA ALA A 13 -16.26 -2.42 65.39
C ALA A 13 -17.82 -2.45 65.49
N MET A 14 -18.64 -2.46 64.42
CA MET A 14 -18.69 -3.41 63.29
C MET A 14 -19.84 -3.03 62.29
N ALA A 15 -19.63 -3.25 60.99
CA ALA A 15 -20.56 -3.50 59.84
C ALA A 15 -21.88 -2.69 59.62
N MET A 16 -22.00 -1.99 58.47
CA MET A 16 -22.78 -2.43 57.28
C MET A 16 -22.99 -1.31 56.22
N ILE A 17 -22.58 -1.63 54.98
CA ILE A 17 -23.29 -1.51 53.67
C ILE A 17 -23.50 -0.14 52.98
N ALA A 18 -23.11 -0.17 51.69
CA ALA A 18 -23.46 0.68 50.53
C ALA A 18 -22.90 2.11 50.54
N GLY A 19 -22.22 2.60 49.50
CA GLY A 19 -21.97 2.09 48.16
C GLY A 19 -21.78 3.31 47.27
N LEU A 20 -20.61 3.48 46.67
CA LEU A 20 -20.44 4.18 45.39
C LEU A 20 -19.07 3.76 44.84
N SER A 21 -19.12 2.93 43.80
CA SER A 21 -17.97 2.31 43.15
C SER A 21 -17.11 3.34 42.43
N LEU A 22 -15.82 3.35 42.75
CA LEU A 22 -14.76 3.93 41.95
C LEU A 22 -14.52 2.99 40.77
N THR A 23 -15.19 3.22 39.63
CA THR A 23 -14.96 2.43 38.42
C THR A 23 -14.04 3.19 37.47
N ALA A 24 -12.79 2.76 37.43
CA ALA A 24 -11.83 3.08 36.39
C ALA A 24 -12.39 2.63 35.02
N CYS A 25 -12.30 3.50 34.03
CA CYS A 25 -12.77 3.20 32.68
C CYS A 25 -11.65 2.50 31.88
N GLY A 26 -11.89 1.25 31.51
CA GLY A 26 -11.50 0.67 30.23
C GLY A 26 -10.06 0.18 30.08
N SER A 27 -9.72 -0.90 30.77
CA SER A 27 -8.66 -1.82 30.37
C SER A 27 -8.92 -2.38 28.96
N ALA A 28 -7.89 -2.32 28.11
CA ALA A 28 -7.85 -3.03 26.84
C ALA A 28 -8.12 -4.53 27.05
N ASP A 29 -9.03 -5.09 26.27
CA ASP A 29 -9.22 -6.55 26.20
C ASP A 29 -7.93 -7.22 25.70
N PRO A 30 -7.39 -8.23 26.40
CA PRO A 30 -6.37 -9.09 25.85
C PRO A 30 -7.05 -10.09 24.91
N THR A 31 -6.96 -9.89 23.60
CA THR A 31 -7.33 -10.94 22.66
C THR A 31 -6.44 -12.17 22.90
N PRO A 32 -7.00 -13.39 22.96
CA PRO A 32 -6.21 -14.60 23.19
C PRO A 32 -5.22 -14.81 22.04
N SER A 33 -3.95 -15.02 22.39
CA SER A 33 -2.92 -15.48 21.46
C SER A 33 -3.40 -16.75 20.75
N PRO A 34 -3.48 -16.81 19.40
CA PRO A 34 -3.74 -18.07 18.73
C PRO A 34 -2.55 -19.01 18.93
N ALA A 35 -2.87 -20.27 19.21
CA ALA A 35 -1.92 -21.37 19.39
C ALA A 35 -1.05 -21.56 18.13
N PRO A 36 0.20 -22.07 18.27
CA PRO A 36 1.06 -22.33 17.13
C PRO A 36 0.45 -23.42 16.24
N VAL A 37 0.16 -23.09 14.99
CA VAL A 37 -0.17 -24.08 13.96
C VAL A 37 1.11 -24.81 13.55
N ALA A 38 1.02 -26.14 13.56
CA ALA A 38 2.11 -27.07 13.24
C ALA A 38 2.70 -26.80 11.85
N ALA A 39 4.01 -27.00 11.74
CA ALA A 39 4.82 -26.69 10.59
C ALA A 39 5.26 -27.97 9.86
N ASP A 40 4.43 -28.49 8.95
CA ASP A 40 4.78 -29.67 8.13
C ASP A 40 3.83 -30.01 6.98
N GLY A 41 2.93 -29.12 6.54
CA GLY A 41 2.12 -29.36 5.34
C GLY A 41 2.88 -29.03 4.05
N GLU A 42 3.26 -30.04 3.26
CA GLU A 42 3.65 -29.87 1.85
C GLU A 42 2.51 -29.21 1.06
N PHE A 43 2.80 -28.07 0.42
CA PHE A 43 1.87 -27.36 -0.46
C PHE A 43 1.75 -28.08 -1.81
N THR A 44 0.53 -28.22 -2.34
CA THR A 44 0.29 -28.76 -3.69
C THR A 44 -0.26 -27.66 -4.62
N ASP A 45 -0.13 -27.84 -5.95
CA ASP A 45 -0.58 -26.88 -6.98
C ASP A 45 -2.08 -26.46 -6.90
N ALA A 46 -2.87 -27.14 -6.06
CA ALA A 46 -4.28 -26.83 -5.80
C ALA A 46 -4.49 -25.71 -4.76
N ASP A 47 -3.46 -25.27 -4.03
CA ASP A 47 -3.58 -24.23 -2.99
C ASP A 47 -3.48 -22.79 -3.54
N PHE A 48 -3.24 -22.64 -4.85
CA PHE A 48 -3.21 -21.35 -5.55
C PHE A 48 -4.49 -21.14 -6.36
N GLU A 49 -5.62 -20.96 -5.67
CA GLU A 49 -6.78 -20.31 -6.30
C GLU A 49 -6.50 -18.80 -6.37
N ILE A 50 -6.34 -18.27 -7.59
CA ILE A 50 -6.30 -16.82 -7.83
C ILE A 50 -7.62 -16.23 -7.33
N ASP A 51 -7.55 -15.26 -6.40
CA ASP A 51 -8.71 -14.61 -5.78
C ASP A 51 -9.78 -14.26 -6.85
N PRO A 52 -11.01 -14.79 -6.74
CA PRO A 52 -12.10 -14.55 -7.69
C PRO A 52 -12.52 -13.06 -7.79
N ALA A 53 -12.06 -12.21 -6.87
CA ALA A 53 -12.26 -10.76 -6.90
C ALA A 53 -11.37 -10.01 -7.91
N ILE A 54 -10.33 -10.65 -8.48
CA ILE A 54 -9.50 -10.02 -9.53
C ILE A 54 -10.29 -9.98 -10.84
N LYS A 55 -11.01 -8.89 -11.06
CA LYS A 55 -11.66 -8.63 -12.35
C LYS A 55 -10.57 -8.47 -13.42
N PRO A 56 -10.58 -9.30 -14.49
CA PRO A 56 -9.61 -9.16 -15.56
C PRO A 56 -9.74 -7.78 -16.19
N LYS A 57 -8.59 -7.16 -16.49
CA LYS A 57 -8.56 -5.87 -17.16
C LYS A 57 -8.61 -6.08 -18.66
N GLY A 58 -9.61 -5.48 -19.30
CA GLY A 58 -9.82 -5.59 -20.74
C GLY A 58 -8.93 -4.65 -21.53
N PHE A 59 -8.24 -5.18 -22.54
CA PHE A 59 -7.44 -4.38 -23.48
C PHE A 59 -7.73 -4.78 -24.92
N PRO A 60 -7.79 -3.83 -25.89
CA PRO A 60 -8.05 -4.19 -27.27
C PRO A 60 -6.85 -4.88 -27.93
N ALA A 61 -7.10 -5.94 -28.69
CA ALA A 61 -6.08 -6.57 -29.54
C ALA A 61 -5.66 -5.63 -30.68
N LYS A 62 -4.36 -5.53 -30.96
CA LYS A 62 -3.80 -4.76 -32.09
C LYS A 62 -4.00 -5.48 -33.43
N VAL A 63 -3.91 -6.79 -33.39
CA VAL A 63 -3.98 -7.71 -34.53
C VAL A 63 -4.75 -8.97 -34.10
N ASP A 64 -4.97 -9.91 -35.02
CA ASP A 64 -5.42 -11.23 -34.63
C ASP A 64 -4.34 -11.93 -33.81
N ILE A 65 -4.71 -12.49 -32.66
CA ILE A 65 -3.78 -13.07 -31.69
C ILE A 65 -4.11 -14.54 -31.45
N ASN A 66 -3.12 -15.40 -31.66
CA ASN A 66 -3.22 -16.80 -31.27
C ASN A 66 -2.97 -16.95 -29.77
N GLY A 67 -3.83 -17.71 -29.08
CA GLY A 67 -3.66 -18.07 -27.67
C GLY A 67 -2.74 -19.28 -27.53
N ARG A 68 -1.86 -19.29 -26.53
CA ARG A 68 -0.93 -20.40 -26.25
C ARG A 68 -1.18 -21.00 -24.88
N LYS A 69 -0.75 -22.26 -24.70
CA LYS A 69 -0.79 -22.94 -23.40
C LYS A 69 0.36 -22.56 -22.49
N LYS A 70 1.50 -22.14 -23.04
CA LYS A 70 2.65 -21.62 -22.27
C LYS A 70 3.15 -20.31 -22.87
N LYS A 71 3.59 -19.40 -22.01
CA LYS A 71 4.36 -18.21 -22.39
C LYS A 71 5.68 -18.61 -23.07
N GLY A 72 6.19 -17.78 -23.98
CA GLY A 72 7.42 -18.04 -24.74
C GLY A 72 7.28 -19.00 -25.92
N GLN A 73 6.10 -19.58 -26.15
CA GLN A 73 5.86 -20.47 -27.29
C GLN A 73 5.66 -19.71 -28.61
N ASP A 74 5.98 -20.37 -29.73
CA ASP A 74 5.62 -19.90 -31.07
C ASP A 74 4.11 -19.76 -31.25
N ALA A 75 3.70 -18.91 -32.20
CA ALA A 75 2.29 -18.61 -32.48
C ALA A 75 1.44 -19.83 -32.86
N ASN A 76 2.08 -20.88 -33.37
CA ASN A 76 1.43 -22.10 -33.84
C ASN A 76 1.89 -23.34 -33.04
N ALA A 77 2.42 -23.15 -31.83
CA ALA A 77 2.85 -24.26 -30.97
C ALA A 77 1.71 -25.26 -30.69
N PRO A 78 1.99 -26.55 -30.42
CA PRO A 78 0.95 -27.53 -30.16
C PRO A 78 -0.05 -27.08 -29.08
N GLY A 79 -1.34 -27.20 -29.37
CA GLY A 79 -2.42 -26.77 -28.46
C GLY A 79 -2.71 -25.26 -28.46
N HIS A 80 -2.14 -24.49 -29.39
CA HIS A 80 -2.54 -23.10 -29.60
C HIS A 80 -3.99 -22.99 -30.10
N LYS A 81 -4.59 -21.84 -29.83
CA LYS A 81 -5.90 -21.45 -30.37
C LYS A 81 -5.70 -20.36 -31.41
N TYR A 82 -6.00 -20.67 -32.67
CA TYR A 82 -6.03 -19.68 -33.73
C TYR A 82 -7.04 -18.58 -33.42
N ASN A 83 -6.64 -17.32 -33.67
CA ASN A 83 -7.49 -16.14 -33.52
C ASN A 83 -8.28 -16.15 -32.20
N ALA A 84 -7.60 -16.50 -31.10
CA ALA A 84 -8.20 -16.48 -29.77
C ALA A 84 -8.82 -15.10 -29.48
N TYR A 85 -8.19 -14.04 -29.99
CA TYR A 85 -8.72 -12.69 -30.03
C TYR A 85 -8.50 -12.10 -31.42
N LYS A 86 -9.55 -11.60 -32.07
CA LYS A 86 -9.43 -10.87 -33.34
C LYS A 86 -8.96 -9.43 -33.10
N ALA A 87 -8.39 -8.79 -34.11
CA ALA A 87 -8.04 -7.37 -34.05
C ALA A 87 -9.22 -6.52 -33.56
N GLY A 88 -8.99 -5.67 -32.56
CA GLY A 88 -10.01 -4.85 -31.91
C GLY A 88 -10.82 -5.56 -30.81
N GLN A 89 -10.81 -6.89 -30.72
CA GLN A 89 -11.48 -7.63 -29.66
C GLN A 89 -10.83 -7.35 -28.31
N THR A 90 -11.64 -7.30 -27.25
CA THR A 90 -11.14 -7.18 -25.88
C THR A 90 -10.47 -8.48 -25.44
N VAL A 91 -9.20 -8.36 -25.05
CA VAL A 91 -8.39 -9.37 -24.37
C VAL A 91 -8.59 -9.19 -22.87
N PRO A 92 -9.22 -10.14 -22.16
CA PRO A 92 -9.45 -10.06 -20.71
C PRO A 92 -8.19 -10.53 -19.96
N VAL A 93 -7.27 -9.61 -19.68
CA VAL A 93 -5.99 -9.94 -19.05
C VAL A 93 -6.20 -10.15 -17.54
N LYS A 94 -5.89 -11.36 -17.05
CA LYS A 94 -5.87 -11.70 -15.62
C LYS A 94 -4.59 -11.23 -14.96
N CYS A 95 -3.43 -11.50 -15.57
CA CYS A 95 -2.12 -11.13 -15.05
C CYS A 95 -1.07 -11.10 -16.18
N GLN A 96 0.10 -10.53 -15.91
CA GLN A 96 1.24 -10.52 -16.83
C GLN A 96 2.43 -11.31 -16.28
N SER A 97 3.24 -11.85 -17.16
CA SER A 97 4.53 -12.49 -16.85
C SER A 97 5.53 -12.16 -17.96
N SER A 98 6.81 -12.46 -17.76
CA SER A 98 7.84 -12.32 -18.77
C SER A 98 8.40 -13.68 -19.17
N ALA A 99 8.74 -13.83 -20.44
CA ALA A 99 9.48 -14.98 -20.94
C ALA A 99 10.37 -14.51 -22.08
N SER A 100 11.66 -14.87 -22.03
CA SER A 100 12.66 -14.53 -23.05
C SER A 100 12.73 -13.04 -23.38
N GLY A 101 12.58 -12.17 -22.37
CA GLY A 101 12.63 -10.71 -22.52
C GLY A 101 11.35 -10.06 -23.05
N GLU A 102 10.31 -10.83 -23.35
CA GLU A 102 9.00 -10.31 -23.77
C GLU A 102 7.98 -10.39 -22.62
N ILE A 103 7.01 -9.47 -22.60
CA ILE A 103 5.87 -9.51 -21.68
C ILE A 103 4.74 -10.34 -22.32
N TRP A 104 4.10 -11.14 -21.48
CA TRP A 104 3.04 -12.06 -21.81
C TRP A 104 1.84 -11.81 -20.90
N ASP A 105 0.66 -11.77 -21.50
CA ASP A 105 -0.62 -11.64 -20.82
C ASP A 105 -1.27 -13.02 -20.67
N TYR A 106 -1.56 -13.40 -19.43
CA TYR A 106 -2.43 -14.54 -19.16
C TYR A 106 -3.87 -14.05 -19.10
N THR A 107 -4.74 -14.63 -19.91
CA THR A 107 -6.12 -14.18 -20.07
C THR A 107 -7.09 -14.97 -19.19
N SER A 108 -8.27 -14.42 -18.89
CA SER A 108 -9.32 -15.14 -18.16
C SER A 108 -9.72 -16.45 -18.80
N ASP A 109 -9.60 -16.51 -20.12
CA ASP A 109 -9.97 -17.63 -20.96
C ASP A 109 -8.89 -18.74 -21.00
N GLY A 110 -7.83 -18.61 -20.19
CA GLY A 110 -6.79 -19.63 -20.02
C GLY A 110 -5.74 -19.65 -21.14
N TRP A 111 -5.45 -18.50 -21.75
CA TRP A 111 -4.48 -18.37 -22.85
C TRP A 111 -3.37 -17.41 -22.48
N TRP A 112 -2.15 -17.74 -22.92
CA TRP A 112 -1.04 -16.81 -22.98
C TRP A 112 -1.02 -16.10 -24.33
N VAL A 113 -0.97 -14.78 -24.30
CA VAL A 113 -0.80 -13.93 -25.50
C VAL A 113 0.35 -12.94 -25.30
N PRO A 114 1.14 -12.62 -26.35
CA PRO A 114 2.20 -11.62 -26.22
C PRO A 114 1.63 -10.21 -26.03
N ASP A 115 2.08 -9.48 -25.02
CA ASP A 115 1.62 -8.12 -24.70
C ASP A 115 1.85 -7.15 -25.86
N LYS A 116 2.90 -7.36 -26.67
CA LYS A 116 3.16 -6.54 -27.87
C LYS A 116 1.97 -6.47 -28.84
N TYR A 117 1.09 -7.47 -28.84
CA TYR A 117 -0.11 -7.52 -29.67
C TYR A 117 -1.38 -7.02 -28.95
N VAL A 118 -1.28 -6.66 -27.68
CA VAL A 118 -2.36 -6.13 -26.85
C VAL A 118 -2.14 -4.61 -26.66
N LYS A 119 -3.19 -3.81 -26.79
CA LYS A 119 -3.10 -2.35 -26.57
C LYS A 119 -3.16 -2.06 -25.07
N THR A 120 -2.11 -2.43 -24.36
CA THR A 120 -1.95 -2.14 -22.92
C THR A 120 -1.60 -0.67 -22.65
N GLY A 121 -1.16 0.05 -23.68
CA GLY A 121 -0.85 1.47 -23.63
C GLY A 121 0.58 1.78 -23.17
N THR A 122 1.42 0.76 -22.99
CA THR A 122 2.82 0.84 -22.57
C THR A 122 3.65 -0.21 -23.30
N ASP A 123 4.95 0.05 -23.53
CA ASP A 123 5.91 -0.97 -24.01
C ASP A 123 6.47 -1.84 -22.88
N GLY A 124 6.06 -1.52 -21.64
CA GLY A 124 6.34 -2.30 -20.44
C GLY A 124 5.05 -2.80 -19.80
N TRP A 125 5.15 -3.23 -18.55
CA TRP A 125 4.05 -3.83 -17.82
C TRP A 125 2.82 -2.92 -17.71
N ALA A 126 1.67 -3.47 -18.06
CA ALA A 126 0.37 -2.83 -18.05
C ALA A 126 0.02 -2.34 -16.63
N PRO A 127 -0.25 -1.03 -16.44
CA PRO A 127 -0.68 -0.51 -15.15
C PRO A 127 -2.00 -1.16 -14.69
N GLY A 128 -2.07 -1.61 -13.44
CA GLY A 128 -3.28 -2.21 -12.89
C GLY A 128 -3.50 -3.66 -13.28
N VAL A 129 -2.48 -4.35 -13.80
CA VAL A 129 -2.54 -5.78 -14.09
C VAL A 129 -1.55 -6.52 -13.16
N PRO A 130 -1.99 -7.56 -12.44
CA PRO A 130 -1.12 -8.29 -11.49
C PRO A 130 -0.11 -9.15 -12.23
N ARG A 131 0.84 -9.74 -11.52
CA ARG A 131 1.77 -10.71 -12.10
C ARG A 131 1.33 -12.13 -11.78
N CYS A 132 1.63 -13.06 -12.68
CA CYS A 132 1.06 -14.42 -12.62
C CYS A 132 1.70 -15.35 -11.57
N GLY A 133 2.53 -14.82 -10.67
CA GLY A 133 3.09 -15.55 -9.51
C GLY A 133 4.03 -16.72 -9.76
N ASP A 134 4.24 -17.14 -11.00
CA ASP A 134 5.06 -18.29 -11.40
C ASP A 134 6.47 -17.91 -11.93
N GLU A 135 6.98 -16.73 -11.59
CA GLU A 135 8.37 -16.31 -11.90
C GLU A 135 9.37 -16.86 -10.87
N SER A 136 9.37 -18.18 -10.66
CA SER A 136 10.50 -18.88 -10.05
C SER A 136 10.75 -20.20 -10.75
N SER A 137 11.35 -20.14 -11.93
CA SER A 137 12.03 -21.31 -12.52
C SER A 137 13.54 -21.11 -12.73
N ASP A 138 14.10 -19.93 -12.45
CA ASP A 138 15.54 -19.73 -12.47
C ASP A 138 15.99 -19.22 -11.10
N GLY A 139 16.81 -20.01 -10.41
CA GLY A 139 17.36 -19.71 -9.09
C GLY A 139 17.97 -18.30 -9.03
N GLY A 140 17.23 -17.37 -8.41
CA GLY A 140 17.67 -16.03 -8.05
C GLY A 140 17.08 -14.92 -8.91
N GLY A 141 15.92 -14.35 -8.53
CA GLY A 141 15.45 -13.16 -9.26
C GLY A 141 14.08 -12.56 -8.96
N LYS A 142 13.81 -12.18 -7.71
CA LYS A 142 12.85 -11.12 -7.29
C LYS A 142 11.34 -11.43 -7.45
N LYS A 143 10.68 -11.49 -6.30
CA LYS A 143 9.22 -11.39 -6.13
C LYS A 143 8.67 -10.25 -7.00
N VAL A 144 7.84 -10.57 -8.00
CA VAL A 144 7.35 -9.65 -9.05
C VAL A 144 6.22 -8.70 -8.61
N HIS A 145 5.87 -8.70 -7.32
CA HIS A 145 4.92 -7.79 -6.70
C HIS A 145 5.62 -6.85 -5.72
N GLY A 146 4.97 -5.72 -5.41
CA GLY A 146 5.52 -4.64 -4.59
C GLY A 146 5.86 -3.39 -5.41
N ARG A 147 6.82 -2.60 -4.93
CA ARG A 147 7.15 -1.28 -5.50
C ARG A 147 7.59 -1.39 -6.97
N ASN A 148 7.06 -0.49 -7.79
CA ASN A 148 7.38 -0.40 -9.21
C ASN A 148 8.31 0.78 -9.52
N ASN A 149 8.93 0.72 -10.70
CA ASN A 149 9.72 1.82 -11.25
C ASN A 149 8.93 2.55 -12.34
N GLY A 150 9.26 3.82 -12.58
CA GLY A 150 8.68 4.62 -13.64
C GLY A 150 9.54 5.84 -13.94
N PRO A 151 9.24 6.60 -15.01
CA PRO A 151 10.02 7.76 -15.38
C PRO A 151 9.85 8.91 -14.38
N ALA A 152 10.98 9.57 -14.07
CA ALA A 152 11.01 10.74 -13.21
C ALA A 152 10.21 11.91 -13.80
N GLY A 153 9.65 12.74 -12.92
CA GLY A 153 9.11 14.04 -13.29
C GLY A 153 10.19 15.11 -13.52
N PRO A 154 9.79 16.33 -13.91
CA PRO A 154 10.72 17.44 -14.12
C PRO A 154 11.47 17.84 -12.84
N THR A 155 12.81 17.90 -12.93
CA THR A 155 13.71 18.26 -11.82
C THR A 155 14.00 19.77 -11.72
N THR A 156 13.63 20.55 -12.74
CA THR A 156 13.87 21.99 -12.85
C THR A 156 12.71 22.82 -12.28
N GLY A 157 12.90 24.14 -12.19
CA GLY A 157 11.90 25.09 -11.66
C GLY A 157 12.13 25.47 -10.20
N THR A 158 11.39 26.48 -9.77
CA THR A 158 11.40 27.04 -8.41
C THR A 158 10.90 26.02 -7.38
N ARG A 159 11.20 26.27 -6.11
CA ARG A 159 10.70 25.48 -4.97
C ARG A 159 9.17 25.34 -5.00
N ALA A 160 8.46 26.46 -5.20
CA ALA A 160 7.00 26.48 -5.23
C ALA A 160 6.43 25.64 -6.38
N GLU A 161 7.02 25.70 -7.57
CA GLU A 161 6.58 24.90 -8.71
C GLU A 161 6.79 23.40 -8.48
N LYS A 162 7.92 23.01 -7.88
CA LYS A 162 8.17 21.61 -7.52
C LYS A 162 7.16 21.10 -6.50
N ILE A 163 6.94 21.86 -5.41
CA ILE A 163 5.92 21.53 -4.39
C ILE A 163 4.54 21.38 -5.04
N LYS A 164 4.15 22.32 -5.90
CA LYS A 164 2.87 22.26 -6.62
C LYS A 164 2.75 20.96 -7.42
N ARG A 165 3.78 20.57 -8.19
CA ARG A 165 3.75 19.34 -8.98
C ARG A 165 3.71 18.07 -8.11
N VAL A 166 4.39 18.05 -6.96
CA VAL A 166 4.30 16.94 -5.99
C VAL A 166 2.87 16.80 -5.46
N LEU A 167 2.25 17.91 -5.06
CA LEU A 167 0.88 17.92 -4.56
C LEU A 167 -0.13 17.57 -5.66
N ASP A 168 0.05 18.05 -6.89
CA ASP A 168 -0.81 17.71 -8.03
C ASP A 168 -0.69 16.22 -8.37
N ALA A 169 0.54 15.67 -8.37
CA ALA A 169 0.77 14.23 -8.56
C ALA A 169 0.06 13.41 -7.47
N ALA A 170 0.18 13.79 -6.20
CA ALA A 170 -0.50 13.13 -5.09
C ALA A 170 -2.03 13.21 -5.22
N LYS A 171 -2.58 14.42 -5.45
CA LYS A 171 -4.02 14.67 -5.58
C LYS A 171 -4.64 13.92 -6.77
N SER A 172 -3.88 13.75 -7.86
CA SER A 172 -4.32 12.99 -9.04
C SER A 172 -4.63 11.52 -8.76
N GLN A 173 -4.21 10.99 -7.61
CA GLN A 173 -4.46 9.59 -7.23
C GLN A 173 -5.71 9.42 -6.34
N THR A 174 -6.31 10.52 -5.87
CA THR A 174 -7.52 10.47 -5.05
C THR A 174 -8.74 10.04 -5.86
N GLY A 175 -9.68 9.35 -5.22
CA GLY A 175 -10.95 8.94 -5.84
C GLY A 175 -10.87 7.84 -6.91
N LYS A 176 -9.69 7.21 -7.09
CA LYS A 176 -9.46 6.19 -8.12
C LYS A 176 -9.78 4.75 -7.70
N GLY A 177 -10.35 4.52 -6.51
CA GLY A 177 -10.68 3.18 -6.04
C GLY A 177 -9.49 2.35 -5.55
N TYR A 178 -8.30 2.95 -5.41
CA TYR A 178 -7.11 2.24 -4.94
C TYR A 178 -7.31 1.74 -3.50
N LEU A 179 -6.90 0.49 -3.27
CA LEU A 179 -6.89 -0.11 -1.94
C LEU A 179 -5.60 0.26 -1.22
N TYR A 180 -5.62 0.15 0.11
CA TYR A 180 -4.36 0.12 0.85
C TYR A 180 -3.74 -1.26 0.65
N SER A 181 -2.47 -1.29 0.22
CA SER A 181 -1.79 -2.53 -0.13
C SER A 181 -0.32 -2.46 0.28
N TRP A 182 0.08 -3.31 1.22
CA TRP A 182 1.40 -3.33 1.83
C TRP A 182 2.49 -3.60 0.79
N GLY A 183 3.53 -2.76 0.78
CA GLY A 183 4.61 -2.84 -0.21
C GLY A 183 4.22 -2.38 -1.61
N ALA A 184 2.96 -2.02 -1.85
CA ALA A 184 2.50 -1.52 -3.13
C ALA A 184 2.84 -0.04 -3.34
N GLY A 185 2.88 0.35 -4.61
CA GLY A 185 3.14 1.70 -5.02
C GLY A 185 4.63 2.02 -5.09
N GLY A 186 5.03 2.82 -6.07
CA GLY A 186 6.40 3.26 -6.21
C GLY A 186 6.55 4.36 -7.24
N LYS A 187 7.75 4.49 -7.79
CA LYS A 187 8.07 5.50 -8.82
C LYS A 187 7.16 5.39 -10.07
N GLY A 188 6.62 4.21 -10.34
CA GLY A 188 5.72 3.94 -11.45
C GLY A 188 4.23 4.18 -11.19
N GLY A 189 3.83 4.48 -9.95
CA GLY A 189 2.42 4.60 -9.57
C GLY A 189 1.91 3.40 -8.78
N PRO A 190 0.59 3.12 -8.77
CA PRO A 190 0.04 2.06 -7.95
C PRO A 190 0.51 0.70 -8.49
N SER A 191 0.69 -0.25 -7.58
CA SER A 191 1.08 -1.62 -7.91
C SER A 191 0.32 -2.61 -7.04
N TYR A 192 0.61 -3.89 -7.23
CA TYR A 192 0.18 -4.92 -6.31
C TYR A 192 1.12 -4.99 -5.11
N GLY A 193 0.55 -5.35 -3.95
CA GLY A 193 1.30 -5.47 -2.70
C GLY A 193 2.14 -6.73 -2.64
N VAL A 194 2.90 -6.88 -1.56
CA VAL A 194 3.70 -8.07 -1.31
C VAL A 194 2.97 -9.02 -0.37
N GLU A 195 3.32 -10.30 -0.43
CA GLU A 195 2.86 -11.27 0.56
C GLU A 195 3.40 -10.89 1.95
N HIS A 196 2.49 -10.74 2.92
CA HIS A 196 2.83 -10.56 4.33
C HIS A 196 2.00 -11.49 5.21
N ARG A 197 2.59 -12.61 5.65
CA ARG A 197 1.93 -13.56 6.56
C ARG A 197 1.76 -13.05 8.00
N GLN A 198 2.46 -11.97 8.37
CA GLN A 198 2.68 -11.60 9.77
C GLN A 198 1.86 -10.40 10.29
N ARG A 199 0.94 -9.83 9.50
CA ARG A 199 0.11 -8.69 9.98
C ARG A 199 -1.36 -8.90 9.66
N GLU A 200 -2.22 -8.50 10.59
CA GLU A 200 -3.67 -8.57 10.45
C GLU A 200 -4.16 -7.95 9.13
N GLY A 201 -5.10 -8.64 8.47
CA GLY A 201 -5.77 -8.20 7.25
C GLY A 201 -5.52 -9.04 5.98
N GLY A 202 -4.74 -10.12 6.07
CA GLY A 202 -4.52 -11.09 4.97
C GLY A 202 -3.59 -10.58 3.87
N ASP A 203 -3.25 -11.48 2.95
CA ASP A 203 -2.27 -11.28 1.88
C ASP A 203 -2.59 -10.06 0.96
N ASP A 204 -1.64 -9.14 0.81
CA ASP A 204 -1.77 -7.95 -0.05
C ASP A 204 -1.29 -8.21 -1.50
N TYR A 205 -0.85 -9.44 -1.79
CA TYR A 205 -0.35 -9.88 -3.10
C TYR A 205 -1.30 -9.54 -4.27
N TYR A 206 -2.62 -9.60 -4.05
CA TYR A 206 -3.65 -9.30 -5.05
C TYR A 206 -4.35 -7.94 -4.85
N ARG A 207 -3.88 -7.11 -3.92
CA ARG A 207 -4.44 -5.77 -3.69
C ARG A 207 -3.72 -4.74 -4.53
N TYR A 208 -4.42 -4.10 -5.46
CA TYR A 208 -3.89 -3.03 -6.30
C TYR A 208 -4.07 -1.65 -5.65
N GLY A 209 -2.97 -0.94 -5.42
CA GLY A 209 -3.01 0.40 -4.86
C GLY A 209 -1.65 0.86 -4.34
N TYR A 210 -1.63 1.40 -3.13
CA TYR A 210 -0.46 1.97 -2.50
C TYR A 210 -0.36 1.56 -1.02
N ASP A 211 0.86 1.40 -0.51
CA ASP A 211 1.17 1.69 0.88
C ASP A 211 1.53 3.17 1.07
N CYS A 212 1.65 3.62 2.32
CA CYS A 212 1.91 5.01 2.64
C CYS A 212 3.19 5.55 1.99
N SER A 213 4.29 4.80 2.12
CA SER A 213 5.60 5.18 1.61
C SER A 213 5.74 5.05 0.08
N GLY A 214 5.07 4.09 -0.54
CA GLY A 214 5.00 3.93 -1.99
C GLY A 214 4.23 5.09 -2.63
N PHE A 215 3.17 5.57 -1.96
CA PHE A 215 2.41 6.73 -2.40
C PHE A 215 3.22 8.04 -2.32
N THR A 216 3.90 8.29 -1.21
CA THR A 216 4.74 9.49 -1.08
C THR A 216 5.91 9.44 -2.07
N LEU A 217 6.55 8.28 -2.24
CA LEU A 217 7.60 8.08 -3.24
C LEU A 217 7.11 8.41 -4.65
N TYR A 218 5.93 7.93 -5.03
CA TYR A 218 5.30 8.27 -6.31
C TYR A 218 5.16 9.79 -6.47
N ALA A 219 4.60 10.48 -5.48
CA ALA A 219 4.32 11.91 -5.56
C ALA A 219 5.60 12.74 -5.77
N PHE A 220 6.66 12.46 -5.00
CA PHE A 220 7.94 13.15 -5.12
C PHE A 220 8.68 12.81 -6.42
N TRP A 221 8.66 11.55 -6.82
CA TRP A 221 9.28 11.10 -8.05
C TRP A 221 8.61 11.69 -9.29
N LYS A 222 7.28 11.65 -9.37
CA LYS A 222 6.52 12.21 -10.51
C LYS A 222 6.43 13.72 -10.51
N GLY A 223 6.41 14.36 -9.34
CA GLY A 223 6.27 15.80 -9.23
C GLY A 223 7.58 16.57 -9.40
N ALA A 224 8.67 16.04 -8.84
CA ALA A 224 9.95 16.74 -8.73
C ALA A 224 11.17 15.92 -9.15
N GLY A 225 10.99 14.64 -9.53
CA GLY A 225 12.11 13.74 -9.86
C GLY A 225 13.00 13.40 -8.67
N ILE A 226 12.50 13.57 -7.43
CA ILE A 226 13.26 13.34 -6.20
C ILE A 226 12.94 11.93 -5.69
N ASP A 227 13.98 11.14 -5.44
CA ASP A 227 13.87 9.84 -4.78
C ASP A 227 14.02 10.00 -3.27
N ILE A 228 12.92 9.81 -2.55
CA ILE A 228 12.88 9.87 -1.08
C ILE A 228 13.07 8.49 -0.42
N GLY A 229 13.25 7.44 -1.23
CA GLY A 229 13.41 6.07 -0.77
C GLY A 229 12.10 5.29 -0.62
N PRO A 230 12.15 3.96 -0.73
CA PRO A 230 10.97 3.11 -0.70
C PRO A 230 10.28 3.05 0.66
N ALA A 231 11.01 3.06 1.78
CA ALA A 231 10.42 2.85 3.12
C ALA A 231 10.30 4.15 3.93
N THR A 232 9.36 4.18 4.89
CA THR A 232 9.20 5.30 5.85
C THR A 232 10.52 5.64 6.56
N THR A 233 11.31 4.63 6.92
CA THR A 233 12.62 4.79 7.56
C THR A 233 13.59 5.62 6.72
N GLN A 234 13.65 5.37 5.41
CA GLN A 234 14.51 6.12 4.49
C GLN A 234 13.95 7.51 4.24
N GLN A 235 12.63 7.61 4.06
CA GLN A 235 11.96 8.89 3.84
C GLN A 235 12.14 9.84 5.03
N TYR A 236 12.20 9.32 6.26
CA TYR A 236 12.46 10.13 7.45
C TYR A 236 13.83 10.83 7.43
N THR A 237 14.77 10.31 6.64
CA THR A 237 16.12 10.86 6.49
C THR A 237 16.34 11.57 5.15
N SER A 238 15.30 11.70 4.32
CA SER A 238 15.39 12.19 2.94
C SER A 238 15.49 13.71 2.80
N GLY A 239 15.42 14.46 3.91
CA GLY A 239 15.39 15.91 3.91
C GLY A 239 15.71 16.52 5.27
N LYS A 240 15.36 17.80 5.43
CA LYS A 240 15.60 18.56 6.66
C LYS A 240 14.47 18.33 7.66
N LYS A 241 14.81 18.07 8.93
CA LYS A 241 13.84 18.08 10.03
C LYS A 241 13.29 19.49 10.26
N VAL A 242 11.97 19.60 10.37
CA VAL A 242 11.25 20.85 10.60
C VAL A 242 10.31 20.69 11.80
N PRO A 243 10.25 21.68 12.71
CA PRO A 243 9.27 21.69 13.80
C PRO A 243 7.84 21.58 13.27
N LEU A 244 6.99 20.81 13.95
CA LEU A 244 5.60 20.57 13.52
C LEU A 244 4.73 21.83 13.46
N ASN A 245 5.12 22.91 14.14
CA ASN A 245 4.44 24.21 14.07
C ASN A 245 4.92 25.10 12.89
N GLN A 246 5.87 24.62 12.08
CA GLN A 246 6.41 25.30 10.89
C GLN A 246 6.12 24.53 9.60
N LEU A 247 5.08 23.68 9.63
CA LEU A 247 4.66 22.88 8.47
C LEU A 247 4.32 23.75 7.26
N GLU A 248 4.90 23.39 6.12
CA GLU A 248 4.61 23.97 4.81
C GLU A 248 4.09 22.89 3.86
N PRO A 249 3.23 23.25 2.89
CA PRO A 249 2.77 22.30 1.88
C PRO A 249 3.95 21.58 1.22
N GLY A 250 3.87 20.25 1.14
CA GLY A 250 4.94 19.38 0.67
C GLY A 250 5.79 18.76 1.77
N ASP A 251 5.72 19.21 3.02
CA ASP A 251 6.41 18.54 4.13
C ASP A 251 5.82 17.13 4.37
N LEU A 252 6.69 16.17 4.72
CA LEU A 252 6.31 14.82 5.10
C LEU A 252 6.06 14.74 6.61
N ILE A 253 4.89 14.25 7.00
CA ILE A 253 4.50 13.99 8.39
C ILE A 253 4.59 12.49 8.64
N PHE A 254 5.22 12.08 9.74
CA PHE A 254 5.41 10.67 10.08
C PHE A 254 4.74 10.33 11.41
N TRP A 255 4.19 9.11 11.47
CA TRP A 255 3.79 8.49 12.73
C TRP A 255 4.89 7.57 13.19
N GLY A 256 5.09 7.51 14.50
CA GLY A 256 6.12 6.71 15.14
C GLY A 256 6.49 7.28 16.50
N ASP A 257 7.29 6.52 17.25
CA ASP A 257 7.70 6.93 18.60
C ASP A 257 9.02 7.70 18.58
N GLY A 258 8.99 8.94 19.08
CA GLY A 258 10.19 9.78 19.21
C GLY A 258 10.68 10.37 17.88
N ASP A 259 12.00 10.53 17.74
CA ASP A 259 12.63 11.24 16.61
C ASP A 259 13.64 10.35 15.85
N LYS A 260 13.25 9.10 15.58
CA LYS A 260 14.12 8.06 15.01
C LYS A 260 13.49 7.40 13.77
N PRO A 261 14.25 7.15 12.70
CA PRO A 261 13.74 6.45 11.52
C PRO A 261 13.09 5.10 11.82
N SER A 262 13.70 4.30 12.71
CA SER A 262 13.31 2.92 12.99
C SER A 262 11.93 2.76 13.64
N THR A 263 11.38 3.84 14.20
CA THR A 263 10.06 3.83 14.85
C THR A 263 8.95 4.30 13.91
N THR A 264 9.29 4.76 12.70
CA THR A 264 8.31 5.27 11.75
C THR A 264 7.41 4.14 11.22
N THR A 265 6.10 4.31 11.37
CA THR A 265 5.08 3.32 11.01
C THR A 265 4.18 3.79 9.86
N HIS A 266 4.05 5.10 9.67
CA HIS A 266 3.22 5.70 8.63
C HIS A 266 3.77 7.04 8.17
N VAL A 267 3.43 7.46 6.95
CA VAL A 267 3.84 8.73 6.37
C VAL A 267 2.73 9.34 5.51
N ALA A 268 2.62 10.67 5.56
CA ALA A 268 1.70 11.47 4.76
C ALA A 268 2.38 12.75 4.25
N ILE A 269 1.79 13.39 3.23
CA ILE A 269 2.24 14.70 2.72
C ILE A 269 1.31 15.78 3.25
N TYR A 270 1.84 16.81 3.90
CA TYR A 270 1.07 17.99 4.29
C TYR A 270 0.66 18.79 3.06
N VAL A 271 -0.62 19.14 2.93
CA VAL A 271 -1.14 19.87 1.76
C VAL A 271 -1.47 21.33 2.05
N GLY A 272 -1.26 21.78 3.29
CA GLY A 272 -1.66 23.10 3.78
C GLY A 272 -3.06 23.12 4.41
N GLY A 273 -3.37 24.22 5.11
CA GLY A 273 -4.71 24.45 5.68
C GLY A 273 -5.14 23.41 6.72
N GLY A 274 -4.19 22.84 7.48
CA GLY A 274 -4.50 21.81 8.48
C GLY A 274 -4.87 20.45 7.89
N LYS A 275 -4.47 20.18 6.64
CA LYS A 275 -4.78 18.93 5.94
C LYS A 275 -3.53 18.19 5.47
N LEU A 276 -3.68 16.87 5.33
CA LEU A 276 -2.70 15.96 4.75
C LEU A 276 -3.32 15.13 3.63
N ILE A 277 -2.47 14.57 2.76
CA ILE A 277 -2.83 13.54 1.80
C ILE A 277 -1.99 12.29 2.05
N GLU A 278 -2.64 11.13 2.03
CA GLU A 278 -2.03 9.86 2.41
C GLU A 278 -2.67 8.68 1.67
N ALA A 279 -1.96 7.54 1.66
CA ALA A 279 -2.54 6.22 1.44
C ALA A 279 -2.63 5.50 2.78
N SER A 280 -3.83 5.30 3.33
CA SER A 280 -4.02 4.71 4.67
C SER A 280 -5.29 3.84 4.77
N TRP A 281 -5.42 3.10 5.88
CA TRP A 281 -6.56 2.24 6.22
C TRP A 281 -7.91 3.00 6.19
N PRO A 282 -9.07 2.45 5.72
CA PRO A 282 -9.40 1.04 5.66
C PRO A 282 -9.11 0.35 4.33
N ARG A 283 -8.82 -0.96 4.44
CA ARG A 283 -8.44 -1.85 3.34
C ARG A 283 -9.53 -2.05 2.28
N ASN A 284 -10.78 -1.69 2.58
CA ASN A 284 -11.95 -1.97 1.75
C ASN A 284 -12.49 -0.73 1.00
N GLY A 285 -11.68 0.31 0.77
CA GLY A 285 -12.13 1.50 0.05
C GLY A 285 -11.00 2.39 -0.47
N ASN A 286 -11.36 3.62 -0.87
CA ASN A 286 -10.45 4.66 -1.35
C ASN A 286 -9.37 4.98 -0.30
N SER A 287 -8.20 4.33 -0.41
CA SER A 287 -7.10 4.48 0.54
C SER A 287 -6.37 5.81 0.37
N VAL A 288 -6.32 6.32 -0.87
CA VAL A 288 -5.69 7.60 -1.20
C VAL A 288 -6.68 8.75 -1.04
N ARG A 289 -6.43 9.63 -0.07
CA ARG A 289 -7.40 10.66 0.33
C ARG A 289 -6.76 11.83 1.07
N ILE A 290 -7.48 12.94 1.09
CA ILE A 290 -7.16 14.13 1.87
C ILE A 290 -7.96 14.10 3.17
N LYS A 291 -7.31 14.40 4.30
CA LYS A 291 -7.93 14.47 5.63
C LYS A 291 -7.42 15.67 6.40
N GLU A 292 -8.16 16.10 7.42
CA GLU A 292 -7.60 16.94 8.47
C GLU A 292 -6.41 16.22 9.15
N LEU A 293 -5.49 17.00 9.70
CA LEU A 293 -4.43 16.48 10.56
C LEU A 293 -5.02 15.67 11.72
N TYR A 294 -4.47 14.49 11.97
CA TYR A 294 -4.93 13.60 13.04
C TYR A 294 -3.75 12.86 13.69
N GLY A 295 -3.96 12.39 14.92
CA GLY A 295 -2.99 11.55 15.63
C GLY A 295 -1.70 12.28 15.99
N GLN A 296 -1.77 13.58 16.27
CA GLN A 296 -0.61 14.44 16.59
C GLN A 296 0.22 13.90 17.77
N SER A 297 -0.42 13.23 18.74
CA SER A 297 0.26 12.56 19.85
C SER A 297 1.12 11.36 19.45
N SER A 298 0.92 10.84 18.24
CA SER A 298 1.62 9.68 17.67
C SER A 298 2.55 10.08 16.53
N TRP A 299 2.76 11.38 16.31
CA TRP A 299 3.72 11.86 15.32
C TRP A 299 5.14 11.79 15.86
N THR A 300 6.07 11.64 14.94
CA THR A 300 7.47 11.91 15.26
C THR A 300 7.66 13.38 15.63
N ALA A 301 8.72 13.68 16.39
CA ALA A 301 8.97 15.05 16.88
C ALA A 301 9.10 16.11 15.78
N HIS A 302 9.47 15.69 14.55
CA HIS A 302 9.66 16.56 13.41
C HIS A 302 8.93 16.05 12.16
N ALA A 303 8.57 16.98 11.29
CA ALA A 303 8.27 16.71 9.89
C ALA A 303 9.56 16.77 9.05
N ILE A 304 9.53 16.23 7.84
CA ILE A 304 10.67 16.25 6.91
C ILE A 304 10.35 17.12 5.70
N ARG A 305 11.17 18.15 5.49
CA ARG A 305 11.12 19.02 4.32
C ARG A 305 12.15 18.58 3.29
N VAL A 306 11.65 18.13 2.15
CA VAL A 306 12.48 17.60 1.04
C VAL A 306 12.82 18.69 0.01
N ILE A 307 11.96 19.70 -0.15
CA ILE A 307 12.11 20.80 -1.12
C ILE A 307 12.04 22.15 -0.41
#